data_AF-A8Y3A2-F1
#
_entry.id   AF-A8Y3A2-F1
#
_cell.length_a   1.000
_cell.length_b   1.000
_cell.length_c   1.000
_cell.angle_alpha   90.00
_cell.angle_beta   90.00
_cell.angle_gamma   90.00
#
_symmetry.space_group_name_H-M   'P 1'
#
loop_
_entity.id
_entity.type
_entity.pdbx_description
1 polymer ?
#
loop_
_entity_poly.entity_id
_entity_poly.type
_entity_poly.pdbx_seq_one_letter_code
_entity_poly.pdbx_strand_id
1 'polypeptide(L)'
;MSAAEESRAELLSFGISPQAADGLIRIGTEAKQSAVKPDGATQSPLEVIGATFKLLADMDAFMKTQSPEDQAAAKKMFETKKAEDDAKWREFMQNGGK
;
A
#
# COMPACT_ATOMS: atom_id res chain seq x y z
N MET A 1 -7.95 17.04 -4.55
CA MET A 1 -7.05 16.44 -3.56
C MET A 1 -5.90 15.79 -4.30
N SER A 2 -4.70 15.81 -3.74
CA SER A 2 -3.55 15.05 -4.26
C SER A 2 -3.66 13.58 -3.86
N ALA A 3 -2.93 12.69 -4.55
CA ALA A 3 -2.89 11.26 -4.21
C ALA A 3 -2.43 10.99 -2.76
N ALA A 4 -1.58 11.85 -2.20
CA ALA A 4 -1.16 11.76 -0.80
C ALA A 4 -2.29 12.16 0.15
N GLU A 5 -3.06 13.20 -0.16
CA GLU A 5 -4.23 13.62 0.63
C GLU A 5 -5.33 12.56 0.62
N GLU A 6 -5.58 11.93 -0.52
CA GLU A 6 -6.54 10.82 -0.65
C GLU A 6 -6.10 9.60 0.16
N SER A 7 -4.82 9.21 0.05
CA SER A 7 -4.25 8.11 0.84
C SER A 7 -4.36 8.40 2.34
N ARG A 8 -4.09 9.66 2.74
CA ARG A 8 -4.21 10.08 4.14
C ARG A 8 -5.64 9.99 4.64
N ALA A 9 -6.59 10.52 3.88
CA ALA A 9 -8.01 10.48 4.24
C ALA A 9 -8.51 9.03 4.39
N GLU A 10 -8.09 8.14 3.49
CA GLU A 10 -8.41 6.72 3.58
C GLU A 10 -7.82 6.08 4.84
N LEU A 11 -6.53 6.27 5.13
CA LEU A 11 -5.86 5.71 6.31
C LEU A 11 -6.56 6.18 7.61
N LEU A 12 -6.89 7.47 7.70
CA LEU A 12 -7.64 8.02 8.83
C LEU A 12 -9.04 7.42 8.96
N SER A 13 -9.73 7.12 7.85
CA SER A 13 -11.05 6.51 7.87
C SER A 13 -11.05 5.08 8.44
N PHE A 14 -9.90 4.38 8.36
CA PHE A 14 -9.70 3.08 8.99
C PHE A 14 -9.31 3.18 10.48
N GLY A 15 -9.09 4.38 11.00
CA GLY A 15 -8.70 4.62 12.38
C GLY A 15 -7.19 4.59 12.61
N ILE A 16 -6.37 4.64 11.56
CA ILE A 16 -4.92 4.82 11.70
C ILE A 16 -4.67 6.26 12.14
N SER A 17 -3.82 6.45 13.14
CA SER A 17 -3.48 7.76 13.67
C SER A 17 -2.82 8.66 12.61
N PRO A 18 -2.96 10.00 12.72
CA PRO A 18 -2.34 10.92 11.77
C PRO A 18 -0.84 10.71 11.57
N GLN A 19 -0.10 10.45 12.65
CA GLN A 19 1.34 10.21 12.61
C GLN A 19 1.68 8.89 11.88
N ALA A 20 0.97 7.80 12.18
CA ALA A 20 1.18 6.54 11.49
C ALA A 20 0.81 6.64 9.99
N ALA A 21 -0.28 7.36 9.67
CA ALA A 21 -0.68 7.61 8.30
C ALA A 21 0.37 8.40 7.51
N ASP A 22 0.91 9.47 8.10
CA ASP A 22 1.98 10.28 7.50
C ASP A 22 3.26 9.45 7.29
N GLY A 23 3.58 8.55 8.23
CA GLY A 23 4.68 7.60 8.12
C GLY A 23 4.53 6.61 6.96
N LEU A 24 3.35 6.01 6.79
CA LEU A 24 3.04 5.10 5.68
C LEU A 24 3.11 5.81 4.32
N ILE A 25 2.58 7.04 4.23
CA ILE A 25 2.65 7.85 3.01
C ILE A 25 4.09 8.15 2.64
N ARG A 26 4.94 8.46 3.63
CA ARG A 26 6.37 8.69 3.41
C ARG A 26 7.06 7.45 2.86
N ILE A 27 6.84 6.28 3.47
CA ILE A 27 7.42 5.00 2.99
C ILE A 27 7.01 4.72 1.54
N GLY A 28 5.73 4.90 1.21
CA GLY A 28 5.24 4.74 -0.16
C GLY A 28 5.87 5.73 -1.14
N THR A 29 6.11 6.97 -0.71
CA THR A 29 6.76 8.00 -1.53
C THR A 29 8.24 7.68 -1.78
N GLU A 30 8.97 7.27 -0.74
CA GLU A 30 10.38 6.86 -0.84
C GLU A 30 10.55 5.63 -1.75
N ALA A 31 9.62 4.66 -1.68
CA ALA A 31 9.62 3.51 -2.57
C ALA A 31 9.39 3.90 -4.03
N LYS A 32 8.44 4.81 -4.31
CA LYS A 32 8.20 5.34 -5.67
C LYS A 32 9.40 6.08 -6.21
N GLN A 33 10.06 6.90 -5.39
CA GLN A 33 11.29 7.61 -5.79
C GLN A 33 12.43 6.63 -6.09
N SER A 34 12.58 5.59 -5.27
CA SER A 34 13.60 4.54 -5.46
C SER A 34 13.36 3.68 -6.69
N ALA A 35 12.13 3.62 -7.20
CA ALA A 35 11.77 2.90 -8.42
C ALA A 35 12.16 3.64 -9.71
N VAL A 36 12.49 4.94 -9.64
CA VAL A 36 12.91 5.74 -10.80
C VAL A 36 14.35 5.38 -11.14
N LYS A 37 14.57 4.80 -12.32
CA LYS A 37 15.93 4.49 -12.79
C LYS A 37 16.65 5.77 -13.25
N PRO A 38 17.96 5.93 -12.98
CA PRO A 38 18.72 7.14 -13.33
C PRO A 38 18.80 7.41 -14.83
N ASP A 39 18.68 6.37 -15.64
CA ASP A 39 18.73 6.41 -17.11
C ASP A 39 17.35 6.59 -17.77
N GLY A 40 16.29 6.75 -16.96
CA GLY A 40 14.92 6.84 -17.45
C GLY A 40 14.35 5.51 -17.95
N ALA A 41 15.07 4.39 -17.79
CA ALA A 41 14.59 3.08 -18.20
C ALA A 41 13.42 2.61 -17.31
N THR A 42 12.49 1.87 -17.91
CA THR A 42 11.43 1.20 -17.15
C THR A 42 11.99 0.04 -16.33
N GLN A 43 11.41 -0.20 -15.15
CA GLN A 43 11.68 -1.40 -14.37
C GLN A 43 11.20 -2.64 -15.13
N SER A 44 11.99 -3.69 -15.12
CA SER A 44 11.56 -5.02 -15.55
C SER A 44 10.49 -5.57 -14.61
N PRO A 45 9.64 -6.53 -15.05
CA PRO A 45 8.63 -7.13 -14.19
C PRO A 45 9.17 -7.69 -12.87
N LEU A 46 10.36 -8.31 -12.90
CA LEU A 46 11.01 -8.86 -11.70
C LEU A 46 11.45 -7.76 -10.73
N GLU A 47 11.95 -6.63 -11.24
CA GLU A 47 12.30 -5.47 -10.40
C GLU A 47 11.07 -4.84 -9.76
N VAL A 48 9.95 -4.74 -10.50
CA VAL A 48 8.67 -4.24 -9.95
C VAL A 48 8.17 -5.15 -8.84
N ILE A 49 8.22 -6.47 -9.04
CA ILE A 49 7.85 -7.46 -8.02
C ILE A 49 8.73 -7.32 -6.78
N GLY A 50 10.06 -7.26 -6.96
CA GLY A 50 11.01 -7.08 -5.86
C GLY A 50 10.78 -5.78 -5.08
N ALA A 51 10.58 -4.66 -5.77
CA ALA A 51 10.27 -3.37 -5.16
C ALA A 51 8.95 -3.39 -4.39
N THR A 52 7.95 -4.10 -4.91
CA THR A 52 6.65 -4.28 -4.22
C THR A 52 6.81 -5.06 -2.93
N PHE A 53 7.53 -6.19 -2.95
CA PHE A 53 7.80 -6.95 -1.73
C PHE A 53 8.57 -6.13 -0.69
N LYS A 54 9.56 -5.34 -1.13
CA LYS A 54 10.29 -4.44 -0.25
C LYS A 54 9.38 -3.39 0.39
N LEU A 55 8.52 -2.74 -0.41
CA LEU A 55 7.56 -1.76 0.10
C LEU A 55 6.65 -2.37 1.18
N LEU A 56 6.10 -3.57 0.93
CA LEU A 56 5.25 -4.26 1.90
C LEU A 56 6.00 -4.60 3.18
N ALA A 57 7.25 -5.05 3.07
CA ALA A 57 8.10 -5.34 4.23
C ALA A 57 8.44 -4.08 5.04
N ASP A 58 8.75 -2.96 4.38
CA ASP A 58 9.05 -1.68 5.03
C ASP A 58 7.80 -1.13 5.75
N MET A 59 6.62 -1.23 5.14
CA MET A 59 5.35 -0.87 5.77
C MET A 59 5.02 -1.75 6.99
N ASP A 60 5.19 -3.07 6.89
CA ASP A 60 4.98 -4.00 8.01
C ASP A 60 5.95 -3.73 9.17
N ALA A 61 7.23 -3.55 8.86
CA ALA A 61 8.25 -3.21 9.85
C ALA A 61 7.92 -1.90 10.58
N PHE A 62 7.49 -0.88 9.83
CA PHE A 62 7.04 0.38 10.41
C PHE A 62 5.81 0.19 11.30
N MET A 63 4.78 -0.52 10.83
CA MET A 63 3.54 -0.71 11.59
C MET A 63 3.75 -1.43 12.92
N LYS A 64 4.68 -2.39 12.99
CA LYS A 64 5.05 -3.08 14.24
C LYS A 64 5.60 -2.14 15.33
N THR A 65 6.06 -0.95 14.96
CA THR A 65 6.53 0.08 15.90
C THR A 65 5.44 1.05 16.36
N GLN A 66 4.27 1.02 15.72
CA GLN A 66 3.15 1.90 16.04
C GLN A 66 2.33 1.35 17.22
N SER A 67 1.34 2.12 17.67
CA SER A 67 0.43 1.71 18.75
C SER A 67 -0.34 0.43 18.42
N PRO A 68 -0.79 -0.36 19.42
CA PRO A 68 -1.66 -1.51 19.18
C PRO A 68 -2.93 -1.17 18.40
N GLU A 69 -3.49 0.02 18.63
CA GLU A 69 -4.66 0.53 17.92
C GLU A 69 -4.36 0.74 16.43
N ASP A 70 -3.22 1.36 16.12
CA ASP A 70 -2.79 1.57 14.73
C ASP A 70 -2.49 0.24 14.02
N GLN A 71 -1.88 -0.71 14.73
CA GLN A 71 -1.64 -2.05 14.20
C GLN A 71 -2.94 -2.79 13.88
N ALA A 72 -3.93 -2.71 14.77
CA ALA A 72 -5.24 -3.32 14.56
C ALA A 72 -6.01 -2.66 13.40
N ALA A 73 -5.96 -1.33 13.31
CA ALA A 73 -6.55 -0.56 12.22
C ALA A 73 -5.93 -0.93 10.86
N ALA A 74 -4.59 -1.00 10.78
CA ALA A 74 -3.89 -1.43 9.58
C ALA A 74 -4.25 -2.87 9.18
N LYS A 75 -4.31 -3.79 10.14
CA LYS A 75 -4.74 -5.18 9.86
C LYS A 75 -6.16 -5.22 9.27
N LYS A 76 -7.11 -4.50 9.86
CA LYS A 76 -8.48 -4.38 9.35
C LYS A 76 -8.51 -3.80 7.94
N MET A 77 -7.71 -2.77 7.67
CA MET A 77 -7.57 -2.19 6.33
C MET A 77 -7.08 -3.22 5.31
N PHE A 78 -6.02 -3.97 5.62
CA PHE A 78 -5.50 -5.01 4.72
C PHE A 78 -6.52 -6.12 4.45
N GLU A 79 -7.23 -6.58 5.47
CA GLU A 79 -8.29 -7.59 5.32
C GLU A 79 -9.44 -7.08 4.44
N THR A 80 -9.83 -5.82 4.61
CA THR A 80 -10.88 -5.18 3.80
C THR A 80 -10.46 -5.08 2.34
N LYS A 81 -9.26 -4.54 2.06
CA LYS A 81 -8.75 -4.43 0.69
C LYS A 81 -8.56 -5.79 0.03
N LYS A 82 -8.08 -6.79 0.78
CA LYS A 82 -7.96 -8.16 0.28
C LYS A 82 -9.33 -8.72 -0.12
N ALA A 83 -10.37 -8.50 0.67
CA ALA A 83 -11.71 -8.97 0.35
C ALA A 83 -12.28 -8.28 -0.90
N GLU A 84 -12.02 -6.97 -1.06
CA GLU A 84 -12.38 -6.22 -2.27
C GLU A 84 -11.66 -6.74 -3.51
N ASP A 85 -10.36 -7.02 -3.41
CA ASP A 85 -9.56 -7.53 -4.52
C ASP A 85 -9.96 -8.97 -4.89
N ASP A 86 -10.23 -9.82 -3.89
CA ASP A 86 -10.76 -11.17 -4.10
C ASP A 86 -12.15 -11.12 -4.78
N ALA A 87 -12.99 -10.13 -4.42
CA ALA A 87 -14.29 -9.93 -5.06
C ALA A 87 -14.15 -9.47 -6.52
N LYS A 88 -13.29 -8.48 -6.79
CA LYS A 88 -12.96 -8.02 -8.15
C LYS A 88 -12.41 -9.15 -9.01
N TRP A 89 -11.54 -9.99 -8.44
CA TRP A 89 -11.00 -11.15 -9.13
C TRP A 89 -12.08 -12.16 -9.51
N ARG A 90 -13.00 -12.46 -8.59
CA ARG A 90 -14.14 -13.34 -8.87
C ARG A 90 -15.04 -12.77 -9.95
N GLU A 91 -15.34 -11.48 -9.91
CA GLU A 91 -16.12 -10.80 -10.94
C GLU A 91 -15.44 -10.86 -12.32
N PHE A 92 -14.14 -10.59 -12.38
CA PHE A 92 -13.34 -10.70 -13.61
C PHE A 92 -13.39 -12.13 -14.19
N MET A 93 -13.24 -13.15 -13.34
CA MET A 93 -13.31 -14.55 -13.75
C MET A 93 -14.72 -14.96 -14.22
N GLN A 94 -15.79 -14.42 -13.61
CA GLN A 94 -17.18 -14.69 -14.00
C GLN A 94 -17.59 -13.99 -15.29
N ASN A 95 -17.06 -12.78 -15.54
CA ASN A 95 -17.32 -12.00 -16.75
C ASN A 95 -16.45 -12.42 -17.95
N GLY A 96 -15.76 -13.56 -17.84
CA GLY A 96 -15.09 -14.23 -18.94
C GLY A 96 -13.79 -13.55 -19.38
N GLY A 97 -12.95 -13.15 -18.40
CA GLY A 97 -11.62 -12.55 -18.58
C GLY A 97 -11.02 -12.78 -19.97
N LYS A 98 -11.25 -11.82 -20.86
CA LYS A 98 -10.64 -11.77 -22.19
C LYS A 98 -9.36 -10.96 -22.13
#